data_AF-A0A3N0EJP3-F1
#
_entry.id   AF-A0A3N0EJP3-F1
#
_cell.length_a   1.000
_cell.length_b   1.000
_cell.length_c   1.000
_cell.angle_alpha   90.00
_cell.angle_beta   90.00
_cell.angle_gamma   90.00
#
_symmetry.space_group_name_H-M   'P 1'
#
loop_
_entity.id
_entity.type
_entity.pdbx_description
1 polymer ?
#
loop_
_entity_poly.entity_id
_entity_poly.type
_entity_poly.pdbx_seq_one_letter_code
_entity_poly.pdbx_strand_id
1 'polypeptide(L)'
;MGTRSNRTASITLSDIDRDGDLDALVANGRDWTEQNYVFYNDGKGGFKQAQPIGKFLNASYAMVSADFNNDGFMDIAVANVKPENSPKSD
;
A
#
# COMPACT_ATOMS: atom_id res chain seq x y z
N MET A 1 12.70 -0.77 7.43
CA MET A 1 11.43 -1.09 6.74
C MET A 1 11.78 -1.47 5.31
N GLY A 2 11.44 -2.69 4.86
CA GLY A 2 11.69 -3.18 3.50
C GLY A 2 13.18 -3.26 3.11
N THR A 3 13.74 -4.46 2.92
CA THR A 3 15.10 -4.62 2.36
C THR A 3 15.14 -4.48 0.83
N ARG A 4 13.99 -4.17 0.21
CA ARG A 4 13.82 -4.04 -1.23
C ARG A 4 13.87 -2.57 -1.62
N SER A 5 14.61 -2.27 -2.69
CA SER A 5 14.57 -0.95 -3.31
C SER A 5 13.29 -0.84 -4.15
N ASN A 6 12.31 -0.09 -3.65
CA ASN A 6 11.06 0.23 -4.34
C ASN A 6 10.97 1.73 -4.61
N ARG A 7 10.24 2.11 -5.66
CA ARG A 7 9.92 3.52 -5.94
C ARG A 7 8.71 3.94 -5.12
N THR A 8 8.94 4.20 -3.84
CA THR A 8 7.87 4.64 -2.94
C THR A 8 7.42 6.06 -3.28
N ALA A 9 6.11 6.21 -3.43
CA ALA A 9 5.44 7.48 -3.71
C ALA A 9 4.83 8.08 -2.45
N SER A 10 4.21 7.23 -1.61
CA SER A 10 3.50 7.65 -0.40
C SER A 10 3.50 6.56 0.65
N ILE A 11 3.34 6.96 1.91
CA ILE A 11 3.11 6.10 3.06
C ILE A 11 1.89 6.64 3.82
N THR A 12 0.95 5.76 4.16
CA THR A 12 -0.22 6.06 5.03
C THR A 12 -0.15 5.17 6.26
N LEU A 13 -0.39 5.74 7.44
CA LEU A 13 -0.47 4.99 8.69
C LEU A 13 -1.92 4.66 9.02
N SER A 14 -2.20 3.41 9.36
CA SER A 14 -3.54 2.90 9.72
C SER A 14 -3.39 1.62 10.52
N ASP A 15 -4.26 1.40 11.51
CA ASP A 15 -4.37 0.11 12.21
C ASP A 15 -5.17 -0.87 11.32
N ILE A 16 -4.48 -1.72 10.56
CA ILE A 16 -5.09 -2.56 9.51
C ILE A 16 -5.48 -3.93 10.05
N ASP A 17 -4.72 -4.47 11.01
CA ASP A 17 -5.01 -5.77 11.63
C ASP A 17 -5.75 -5.68 12.98
N ARG A 18 -6.00 -4.45 13.47
CA ARG A 18 -6.78 -4.16 14.68
C ARG A 18 -6.10 -4.60 15.96
N ASP A 19 -4.77 -4.59 15.98
CA ASP A 19 -3.99 -4.87 17.19
C ASP A 19 -3.76 -3.63 18.07
N GLY A 20 -4.14 -2.45 17.58
CA GLY A 20 -4.05 -1.17 18.28
C GLY A 20 -2.78 -0.38 17.94
N ASP A 21 -1.88 -0.92 17.12
CA ASP A 21 -0.70 -0.25 16.62
C ASP A 21 -0.90 0.24 15.17
N LEU A 22 -0.26 1.36 14.81
CA LEU A 22 -0.35 1.86 13.44
C LEU A 22 0.58 1.05 12.52
N ASP A 23 0.01 0.46 11.48
CA ASP A 23 0.71 -0.18 10.36
C ASP A 23 1.03 0.82 9.25
N ALA A 24 1.95 0.45 8.36
CA ALA A 24 2.33 1.29 7.23
C ALA A 24 1.84 0.72 5.89
N LEU A 25 0.93 1.43 5.24
CA LEU A 25 0.53 1.21 3.85
C LEU A 25 1.49 1.97 2.93
N VAL A 26 2.13 1.26 2.01
CA VAL A 26 3.19 1.80 1.16
C VAL A 26 2.80 1.70 -0.31
N ALA A 27 2.59 2.87 -0.92
CA ALA A 27 2.32 3.02 -2.34
C ALA A 27 3.63 3.07 -3.12
N ASN A 28 3.79 2.16 -4.08
CA ASN A 28 4.99 2.04 -4.91
C ASN A 28 4.67 2.23 -6.40
N GLY A 29 5.73 2.47 -7.16
CA GLY A 29 5.72 2.47 -8.61
C GLY A 29 5.97 3.85 -9.21
N ARG A 30 5.32 4.90 -8.70
CA ARG A 30 5.29 6.24 -9.35
C ARG A 30 4.93 6.06 -10.84
N ASP A 31 5.81 6.41 -11.77
CA ASP A 31 5.58 6.29 -13.22
C ASP A 31 5.76 4.85 -13.77
N TRP A 32 6.05 3.86 -12.92
CA TRP A 32 6.24 2.45 -13.29
C TRP A 32 5.38 1.51 -12.43
N THR A 33 5.14 0.30 -12.92
CA THR A 33 4.36 -0.69 -12.15
C THR A 33 5.21 -1.39 -11.10
N GLU A 34 4.79 -1.28 -9.83
CA GLU A 34 5.37 -2.02 -8.71
C GLU A 34 4.29 -2.55 -7.78
N GLN A 35 4.68 -3.45 -6.87
CA GLN A 35 3.80 -4.01 -5.87
C GLN A 35 3.64 -3.03 -4.70
N ASN A 36 2.41 -2.76 -4.31
CA ASN A 36 2.05 -2.06 -3.09
C ASN A 36 2.10 -3.00 -1.89
N TYR A 37 2.46 -2.50 -0.71
CA TYR A 37 2.61 -3.33 0.49
C TYR A 37 1.99 -2.71 1.74
N VAL A 38 1.47 -3.54 2.63
CA VAL A 38 1.26 -3.21 4.04
C VAL A 38 2.42 -3.77 4.85
N PHE A 39 2.98 -2.97 5.76
CA PHE A 39 3.97 -3.40 6.73
C PHE A 39 3.36 -3.35 8.13
N TYR A 40 3.25 -4.51 8.77
CA TYR A 40 2.73 -4.61 10.13
C TYR A 40 3.76 -4.16 11.16
N ASN A 41 3.34 -3.26 12.05
CA ASN A 41 4.13 -2.78 13.18
C ASN A 41 4.06 -3.79 14.34
N ASP A 42 5.07 -3.84 15.20
CA ASP A 42 5.10 -4.73 16.38
C ASP A 42 4.88 -3.97 17.70
N GLY A 43 4.30 -2.77 17.62
CA GLY A 43 4.11 -1.83 18.74
C GLY A 43 5.38 -1.19 19.28
N LYS A 44 6.55 -1.59 18.78
CA LYS A 44 7.86 -1.06 19.20
C LYS A 44 8.57 -0.30 18.08
N GLY A 45 7.85 0.00 17.00
CA GLY A 45 8.37 0.61 15.78
C GLY A 45 9.08 -0.39 14.86
N GLY A 46 8.97 -1.69 15.14
CA GLY A 46 9.55 -2.75 14.34
C GLY A 46 8.57 -3.25 13.27
N PHE A 47 8.82 -2.90 12.01
CA PHE A 47 7.99 -3.33 10.89
C PHE A 47 8.53 -4.61 10.24
N LYS A 48 7.87 -5.74 10.45
CA LYS A 48 8.45 -7.06 10.15
C LYS A 48 7.90 -7.74 8.91
N GLN A 49 6.61 -7.57 8.61
CA GLN A 49 5.95 -8.34 7.56
C GLN A 49 5.32 -7.42 6.52
N ALA A 50 5.85 -7.49 5.28
CA ALA A 50 5.24 -6.87 4.11
C ALA A 50 4.22 -7.83 3.50
N GLN A 51 2.94 -7.48 3.45
CA GLN A 51 1.95 -8.20 2.65
C GLN A 51 1.58 -7.39 1.40
N PRO A 52 1.48 -8.03 0.21
CA PRO A 52 1.09 -7.33 -1.00
C PRO A 52 -0.35 -6.83 -0.92
N ILE A 53 -0.56 -5.56 -1.23
CA ILE A 53 -1.90 -4.97 -1.39
C ILE A 53 -2.34 -5.19 -2.84
N GLY A 54 -3.39 -6.00 -3.01
CA GLY A 54 -3.91 -6.36 -4.32
C GLY A 54 -3.00 -7.34 -5.09
N LYS A 55 -3.48 -7.81 -6.25
CA LYS A 55 -2.80 -8.82 -7.08
C LYS A 55 -1.93 -8.24 -8.20
N PHE A 56 -2.12 -6.96 -8.52
CA PHE A 56 -1.53 -6.33 -9.70
C PHE A 56 -0.42 -5.36 -9.30
N LEU A 57 0.60 -5.28 -10.15
CA LEU A 57 1.59 -4.22 -10.09
C LEU A 57 0.99 -2.95 -10.68
N ASN A 58 1.12 -1.84 -9.98
CA ASN A 58 0.52 -0.57 -10.38
C ASN A 58 1.52 0.59 -10.26
N ALA A 59 1.30 1.61 -11.08
CA ALA A 59 1.91 2.92 -10.92
C ALA A 59 1.08 3.71 -9.90
N SER A 60 1.49 3.68 -8.63
CA SER A 60 0.70 4.20 -7.51
C SER A 60 1.32 5.47 -6.94
N TYR A 61 0.48 6.46 -6.62
CA TYR A 61 0.94 7.76 -6.08
C TYR A 61 0.48 8.01 -4.65
N ALA A 62 -0.70 7.52 -4.29
CA ALA A 62 -1.28 7.76 -2.98
C ALA A 62 -2.11 6.57 -2.52
N MET A 63 -2.28 6.48 -1.21
CA MET A 63 -3.19 5.56 -0.54
C MET A 63 -3.96 6.30 0.54
N VAL A 64 -5.21 5.90 0.74
CA VAL A 64 -6.02 6.30 1.88
C VAL A 64 -6.63 5.07 2.51
N SER A 65 -6.86 5.15 3.82
CA SER A 65 -7.46 4.08 4.61
C SER A 65 -8.62 4.66 5.42
N ALA A 66 -9.77 4.00 5.38
CA ALA A 66 -10.92 4.26 6.24
C ALA A 66 -11.90 3.09 6.15
N ASP A 67 -12.83 2.97 7.08
CA ASP A 67 -13.97 2.06 6.96
C ASP A 67 -14.99 2.65 5.96
N PHE A 68 -14.84 2.33 4.67
CA PHE A 68 -15.69 2.89 3.61
C PHE A 68 -17.04 2.19 3.52
N ASN A 69 -17.10 0.93 3.96
CA ASN A 69 -18.29 0.09 3.85
C ASN A 69 -19.06 -0.06 5.19
N ASN A 70 -18.52 0.49 6.27
CA ASN A 70 -19.05 0.46 7.63
C ASN A 70 -19.15 -0.95 8.24
N ASP A 71 -18.16 -1.81 7.99
CA ASP A 71 -18.05 -3.17 8.55
C ASP A 71 -17.13 -3.28 9.78
N GLY A 72 -16.51 -2.16 10.18
CA GLY A 72 -15.58 -2.09 11.30
C GLY A 72 -14.17 -2.56 10.97
N PHE A 73 -13.84 -2.76 9.69
CA PHE A 73 -12.49 -3.00 9.19
C PHE A 73 -12.03 -1.81 8.33
N MET A 74 -10.73 -1.54 8.35
CA MET A 74 -10.16 -0.49 7.51
C MET A 74 -10.07 -0.96 6.07
N ASP A 75 -10.77 -0.27 5.16
CA ASP A 75 -10.64 -0.44 3.73
C ASP A 75 -9.47 0.41 3.20
N ILE A 76 -8.88 0.00 2.07
CA ILE A 76 -7.76 0.70 1.43
C ILE A 76 -8.15 1.12 0.01
N ALA A 77 -8.04 2.42 -0.30
CA ALA A 77 -8.13 2.91 -1.67
C ALA A 77 -6.75 3.35 -2.18
N VAL A 78 -6.44 2.99 -3.43
CA VAL A 78 -5.15 3.24 -4.06
C VAL A 78 -5.33 4.14 -5.29
N ALA A 79 -4.62 5.26 -5.33
CA ALA A 79 -4.58 6.16 -6.48
C ALA A 79 -3.54 5.65 -7.49
N ASN A 80 -4.04 4.89 -8.48
CA ASN A 80 -3.24 4.35 -9.58
C ASN A 80 -3.36 5.23 -10.83
N VAL A 81 -2.28 5.35 -11.59
CA VAL A 81 -2.29 5.90 -12.94
C VAL A 81 -1.95 4.81 -13.95
N LYS A 82 -2.46 4.94 -15.17
CA LYS A 82 -2.02 4.10 -16.29
C LYS A 82 -0.64 4.61 -16.73
N PRO A 83 0.43 3.79 -16.66
CA PRO A 83 1.73 4.21 -17.16
C PRO A 83 1.63 4.51 -18.67
N GLU A 84 2.28 5.58 -19.14
CA GLU A 84 2.26 5.97 -20.56
C GLU A 84 2.74 4.86 -21.52
N ASN A 85 3.57 3.93 -21.01
CA ASN A 85 4.09 2.77 -21.75
C ASN A 85 3.39 1.45 -21.42
N SER A 86 2.21 1.47 -20.78
CA SER A 86 1.44 0.25 -20.59
C SER A 86 0.94 -0.28 -21.95
N PRO A 87 1.04 -1.59 -22.22
CA PRO A 87 0.47 -2.15 -23.44
C PRO A 87 -1.00 -1.74 -23.51
N LYS A 88 -1.41 -1.17 -24.64
CA LYS A 88 -2.82 -0.90 -24.89
C LYS A 88 -3.53 -2.25 -24.83
N SER A 89 -4.50 -2.38 -23.93
CA SER A 89 -5.45 -3.48 -23.98
C SER A 89 -6.27 -3.29 -25.24
N ASP A 90 -6.16 -4.23 -26.17
CA ASP A 90 -7.10 -4.39 -27.30
C ASP A 90 -8.50 -4.77 -26.80
#